data_AF-A0AB34Z8L8-F1
#
_entry.id   AF-A0AB34Z8L8-F1
#
_cell.length_a   1.000
_cell.length_b   1.000
_cell.length_c   1.000
_cell.angle_alpha   90.00
_cell.angle_beta   90.00
_cell.angle_gamma   90.00
#
_symmetry.space_group_name_H-M   'P 1'
#
loop_
_entity.id
_entity.type
_entity.pdbx_description
1 polymer ?
#
loop_
_entity_poly.entity_id
_entity_poly.type
_entity_poly.pdbx_seq_one_letter_code
_entity_poly.pdbx_strand_id
1 'polypeptide(L)'
;MGLELVTSGKNLPEEINVVIEIPKDSEPVKYEVDKASGAIFVDRILSTPMRYPCNYGYVPNTLCGDGDPADVLVVLPLPLVPGSVVRCRPVGVLRMSDEAGSDEKILAVPIEKIFSGYAHIEDINQVSSHWMERIGHFFEHYKDLEKGKWVKLDGWGGAAEAKRILVESVERYNSDAP
;
A
#
# COMPACT_ATOMS: atom_id res chain seq x y z
N MET A 1 4.25 -19.75 -8.83
CA MET A 1 4.01 -19.30 -10.22
C MET A 1 2.55 -18.89 -10.41
N GLY A 2 2.17 -17.74 -9.85
CA GLY A 2 0.84 -17.15 -10.04
C GLY A 2 0.84 -15.64 -9.85
N LEU A 3 1.49 -15.12 -8.79
CA LEU A 3 1.53 -13.68 -8.50
C LEU A 3 2.40 -12.90 -9.48
N GLU A 4 3.45 -13.51 -10.03
CA GLU A 4 4.33 -12.90 -11.05
C GLU A 4 3.62 -12.62 -12.39
N LEU A 5 2.46 -13.27 -12.62
CA LEU A 5 1.64 -13.06 -13.81
C LEU A 5 0.59 -11.95 -13.62
N VAL A 6 0.47 -11.40 -12.41
CA VAL A 6 -0.44 -10.31 -12.11
C VAL A 6 0.18 -9.01 -12.62
N THR A 7 -0.51 -8.31 -13.52
CA THR A 7 -0.06 -7.01 -14.02
C THR A 7 -0.33 -5.90 -13.00
N SER A 8 0.30 -4.73 -13.13
CA SER A 8 0.06 -3.58 -12.24
C SER A 8 -1.39 -3.05 -12.32
N GLY A 9 -2.11 -3.36 -13.39
CA GLY A 9 -3.50 -2.95 -13.63
C GLY A 9 -3.89 -3.09 -15.09
N LYS A 10 -5.19 -3.08 -15.40
CA LYS A 10 -5.69 -3.08 -16.79
C LYS A 10 -5.85 -1.67 -17.37
N ASN A 11 -5.96 -0.66 -16.51
CA ASN A 11 -6.22 0.73 -16.87
C ASN A 11 -5.35 1.64 -16.00
N LEU A 12 -4.03 1.47 -16.04
CA LEU A 12 -3.10 2.28 -15.26
C LEU A 12 -3.10 3.75 -15.73
N PRO A 13 -2.95 4.73 -14.83
CA PRO A 13 -2.89 4.62 -13.36
C PRO A 13 -4.27 4.67 -12.67
N GLU A 14 -5.37 4.64 -13.43
CA GLU A 14 -6.75 4.79 -12.93
C GLU A 14 -7.24 3.58 -12.14
N GLU A 15 -6.90 2.37 -12.59
CA GLU A 15 -7.18 1.11 -11.91
C GLU A 15 -5.90 0.27 -11.77
N ILE A 16 -5.57 -0.07 -10.52
CA ILE A 16 -4.42 -0.91 -10.14
C ILE A 16 -4.88 -2.27 -9.59
N ASN A 17 -4.03 -3.28 -9.75
CA ASN A 17 -4.13 -4.52 -8.99
C ASN A 17 -3.25 -4.39 -7.74
N VAL A 18 -3.80 -4.73 -6.58
CA VAL A 18 -3.07 -4.77 -5.30
C VAL A 18 -3.02 -6.21 -4.82
N VAL A 19 -1.81 -6.74 -4.63
CA VAL A 19 -1.58 -8.04 -3.98
C VAL A 19 -1.55 -7.79 -2.47
N ILE A 20 -2.46 -8.42 -1.74
CA ILE A 20 -2.59 -8.19 -0.30
C ILE A 20 -1.57 -9.03 0.47
N GLU A 21 -0.84 -8.39 1.39
CA GLU A 21 0.12 -9.05 2.26
C GLU A 21 -0.40 -9.12 3.70
N ILE A 22 -0.97 -8.02 4.18
CA ILE A 22 -1.39 -7.88 5.58
C ILE A 22 -2.88 -7.49 5.60
N PRO A 23 -3.76 -8.35 6.16
CA PRO A 23 -5.16 -8.02 6.31
C PRO A 23 -5.37 -6.91 7.32
N LYS A 24 -6.42 -6.12 7.10
CA LYS A 24 -6.89 -5.15 8.09
C LYS A 24 -7.13 -5.83 9.45
N ASP A 25 -6.71 -5.18 10.53
CA ASP A 25 -6.88 -5.62 11.93
C ASP A 25 -6.32 -7.03 12.23
N SER A 26 -5.40 -7.55 11.41
CA SER A 26 -4.77 -8.85 11.66
C SER A 26 -3.90 -8.86 12.91
N GLU A 27 -3.47 -10.05 13.32
CA GLU A 27 -2.39 -10.17 14.31
C GLU A 27 -1.14 -9.38 13.87
N PRO A 28 -0.34 -8.85 14.82
CA PRO A 28 0.78 -7.92 14.59
C PRO A 28 2.00 -8.62 13.97
N VAL A 29 1.79 -9.22 12.79
CA VAL A 29 2.80 -9.90 11.99
C VAL A 29 2.89 -9.15 10.66
N LYS A 30 4.08 -8.64 10.34
CA LYS A 30 4.37 -8.13 9.00
C LYS A 30 4.71 -9.32 8.11
N TYR A 31 3.84 -9.56 7.16
CA TYR A 31 4.07 -10.50 6.06
C TYR A 31 4.59 -9.75 4.84
N GLU A 32 5.30 -10.47 3.99
CA GLU A 32 5.81 -9.96 2.72
C GLU A 32 5.85 -11.09 1.69
N VAL A 33 5.57 -10.78 0.43
CA VAL A 33 5.71 -11.73 -0.67
C VAL A 33 7.18 -11.81 -1.07
N ASP A 34 7.77 -12.99 -0.95
CA ASP A 34 9.09 -13.26 -1.49
C ASP A 34 9.06 -13.21 -3.02
N LYS A 35 9.78 -12.24 -3.62
CA LYS A 35 9.78 -11.98 -5.06
C LYS A 35 10.23 -13.20 -5.89
N ALA A 36 11.08 -14.07 -5.34
CA ALA A 36 11.61 -15.24 -6.05
C ALA A 36 10.64 -16.43 -6.07
N SER A 37 10.03 -16.76 -4.94
CA SER A 37 9.12 -17.92 -4.82
C SER A 37 7.65 -17.58 -5.00
N GLY A 38 7.26 -16.32 -4.77
CA GLY A 38 5.88 -15.86 -4.70
C GLY A 38 5.13 -16.33 -3.44
N ALA A 39 5.85 -16.87 -2.44
CA ALA A 39 5.26 -17.27 -1.17
C ALA A 39 5.22 -16.11 -0.17
N ILE A 40 4.30 -16.20 0.78
CA ILE A 40 4.16 -15.21 1.85
C ILE A 40 5.08 -15.61 3.00
N PHE A 41 6.08 -14.78 3.29
CA PHE A 41 7.03 -14.94 4.38
C PHE A 41 6.69 -14.01 5.54
N VAL A 42 7.07 -14.42 6.74
CA VAL A 42 7.08 -13.53 7.90
C VAL A 42 8.34 -12.69 7.82
N ASP A 43 8.19 -11.38 7.65
CA ASP A 43 9.29 -10.42 7.75
C ASP A 43 9.63 -10.19 9.23
N ARG A 44 8.64 -9.75 10.02
CA ARG A 44 8.82 -9.51 11.46
C ARG A 44 7.52 -9.53 12.25
N ILE A 45 7.66 -9.64 13.56
CA ILE A 45 6.58 -9.40 14.54
C ILE A 45 6.65 -7.94 14.97
N LEU A 46 5.53 -7.21 14.91
CA LEU A 46 5.51 -5.83 15.42
C LEU A 46 5.65 -5.86 16.93
N SER A 47 6.55 -5.01 17.44
CA SER A 47 6.83 -4.94 18.88
C SER A 47 5.79 -4.10 19.64
N THR A 48 5.09 -3.20 18.94
CA THR A 48 3.99 -2.41 19.48
C THR A 48 2.67 -3.19 19.40
N PRO A 49 1.72 -2.97 20.32
CA PRO A 49 0.40 -3.60 20.28
C PRO A 49 -0.51 -2.93 19.25
N MET A 50 0.00 -2.70 18.03
CA MET A 50 -0.68 -2.01 16.94
C MET A 50 -1.01 -2.98 15.81
N ARG A 51 -2.08 -2.69 15.07
CA ARG A 51 -2.54 -3.47 13.92
C ARG A 51 -2.77 -2.55 12.74
N TYR A 52 -2.56 -3.06 11.53
CA TYR A 52 -2.76 -2.30 10.31
C TYR A 52 -4.23 -1.82 10.21
N PRO A 53 -4.48 -0.51 10.08
CA PRO A 53 -5.85 0.04 10.05
C PRO A 53 -6.56 -0.18 8.71
N CYS A 54 -5.82 -0.58 7.68
CA CYS A 54 -6.30 -0.94 6.34
C CYS A 54 -5.70 -2.28 5.92
N ASN A 55 -6.20 -2.86 4.83
CA ASN A 55 -5.44 -3.92 4.18
C ASN A 55 -4.19 -3.30 3.55
N TYR A 56 -3.06 -3.98 3.62
CA TYR A 56 -1.78 -3.52 3.10
C TYR A 56 -1.22 -4.54 2.12
N GLY A 57 -0.53 -4.04 1.11
CA GLY A 57 0.10 -4.82 0.08
C GLY A 57 0.74 -3.92 -0.96
N TYR A 58 0.96 -4.44 -2.16
CA TYR A 58 1.73 -3.73 -3.18
C TYR A 58 1.14 -3.86 -4.58
N VAL A 59 1.57 -2.99 -5.49
CA VAL A 59 1.26 -3.08 -6.92
C VAL A 59 2.36 -3.87 -7.65
N PRO A 60 2.06 -5.03 -8.28
CA PRO A 60 3.03 -5.77 -9.06
C PRO A 60 3.62 -4.96 -10.20
N ASN A 61 4.84 -5.31 -10.65
CA ASN A 61 5.54 -4.68 -11.77
C ASN A 61 5.68 -3.15 -11.60
N THR A 62 6.03 -2.72 -10.39
CA THR A 62 6.38 -1.33 -10.05
C THR A 62 7.68 -1.33 -9.26
N LEU A 63 8.41 -0.22 -9.31
CA LEU A 63 9.66 -0.01 -8.60
C LEU A 63 9.76 1.44 -8.10
N CYS A 64 9.75 1.61 -6.78
CA CYS A 64 9.94 2.88 -6.09
C CYS A 64 11.43 3.20 -5.90
N GLY A 65 11.72 4.40 -5.38
CA GLY A 65 13.10 4.89 -5.23
C GLY A 65 13.94 4.12 -4.20
N ASP A 66 13.29 3.38 -3.31
CA ASP A 66 13.87 2.49 -2.30
C ASP A 66 14.19 1.08 -2.84
N GLY A 67 13.75 0.76 -4.06
CA GLY A 67 13.93 -0.56 -4.69
C GLY A 67 12.79 -1.54 -4.44
N ASP A 68 11.72 -1.11 -3.78
CA ASP A 68 10.54 -1.93 -3.53
C ASP A 68 9.35 -1.57 -4.42
N PRO A 69 8.37 -2.47 -4.58
CA PRO A 69 7.16 -2.16 -5.33
C PRO A 69 6.35 -1.07 -4.62
N ALA A 70 5.49 -0.38 -5.35
CA ALA A 70 4.63 0.66 -4.81
C ALA A 70 3.66 0.08 -3.78
N ASP A 71 3.81 0.52 -2.53
CA ASP A 71 2.98 0.13 -1.40
C ASP A 71 1.59 0.76 -1.43
N VAL A 72 0.59 -0.01 -1.02
CA VAL A 72 -0.82 0.39 -1.07
C VAL A 72 -1.56 0.01 0.21
N LEU A 73 -2.26 1.00 0.75
CA LEU A 73 -3.28 0.89 1.77
C LEU A 73 -4.65 0.82 1.11
N VAL A 74 -5.32 -0.33 1.21
CA VAL A 74 -6.67 -0.53 0.67
C VAL A 74 -7.70 -0.33 1.77
N VAL A 75 -8.43 0.79 1.67
CA VAL A 75 -9.54 1.13 2.57
C VAL A 75 -10.73 0.25 2.19
N LEU A 76 -11.12 -0.62 3.12
CA LEU A 76 -12.28 -1.50 3.03
C LEU A 76 -12.76 -1.81 4.46
N PRO A 77 -14.08 -1.91 4.71
CA PRO A 77 -14.59 -2.31 6.02
C PRO A 77 -14.27 -3.77 6.39
N LEU A 78 -13.77 -4.57 5.44
CA LEU A 78 -13.51 -6.00 5.59
C LEU A 78 -12.01 -6.30 5.44
N PRO A 79 -11.48 -7.27 6.21
CA PRO A 79 -10.16 -7.82 5.97
C PRO A 79 -10.18 -8.67 4.69
N LEU A 80 -9.08 -8.60 3.93
CA LEU A 80 -8.84 -9.44 2.76
C LEU A 80 -7.89 -10.59 3.09
N VAL A 81 -7.82 -11.57 2.20
CA VAL A 81 -6.98 -12.76 2.40
C VAL A 81 -5.54 -12.45 1.91
N PRO A 82 -4.49 -12.79 2.67
CA PRO A 82 -3.11 -12.67 2.18
C PRO A 82 -2.91 -13.45 0.88
N GLY A 83 -2.24 -12.85 -0.09
CA GLY A 83 -2.03 -13.38 -1.45
C GLY A 83 -3.21 -13.19 -2.40
N SER A 84 -4.33 -12.64 -1.93
CA SER A 84 -5.43 -12.25 -2.83
C SER A 84 -5.11 -10.97 -3.59
N VAL A 85 -5.75 -10.81 -4.75
CA VAL A 85 -5.60 -9.61 -5.60
C VAL A 85 -6.92 -8.86 -5.63
N VAL A 86 -6.89 -7.57 -5.34
CA VAL A 86 -8.04 -6.66 -5.41
C VAL A 86 -7.78 -5.55 -6.43
N ARG A 87 -8.81 -5.22 -7.23
CA ARG A 87 -8.75 -4.08 -8.15
C ARG A 87 -9.16 -2.81 -7.44
N CYS A 88 -8.29 -1.82 -7.45
CA CYS A 88 -8.46 -0.58 -6.72
C CYS A 88 -8.25 0.65 -7.59
N ARG A 89 -8.82 1.77 -7.14
CA ARG A 89 -8.56 3.11 -7.66
C ARG A 89 -7.71 3.86 -6.63
N PRO A 90 -6.56 4.43 -7.02
CA PRO A 90 -5.78 5.32 -6.16
C PRO A 90 -6.57 6.61 -5.88
N VAL A 91 -6.64 7.02 -4.61
CA VAL A 91 -7.35 8.24 -4.18
C VAL A 91 -6.44 9.22 -3.45
N GLY A 92 -5.24 8.82 -3.05
CA GLY A 92 -4.27 9.69 -2.41
C GLY A 92 -2.97 8.97 -2.12
N VAL A 93 -2.06 9.68 -1.46
CA VAL A 93 -0.76 9.14 -1.03
C VAL A 93 -0.39 9.74 0.32
N LEU A 94 0.06 8.90 1.26
CA LEU A 94 0.72 9.34 2.47
C LEU A 94 2.20 9.50 2.16
N ARG A 95 2.71 10.73 2.32
CA ARG A 95 4.14 11.01 2.22
C ARG A 95 4.75 10.84 3.60
N MET A 96 5.78 10.02 3.70
CA MET A 96 6.54 9.87 4.91
C MET A 96 8.00 9.56 4.58
N SER A 97 8.85 9.77 5.57
CA SER A 97 10.25 9.35 5.53
C SER A 97 10.55 8.48 6.74
N ASP A 98 11.45 7.52 6.57
CA ASP A 98 11.95 6.67 7.66
C ASP A 98 13.49 6.61 7.66
N GLU A 99 14.06 5.70 8.45
CA GLU A 99 15.51 5.54 8.53
C GLU A 99 16.21 5.20 7.20
N ALA A 100 15.49 4.69 6.20
CA ALA A 100 16.01 4.27 4.90
C ALA A 100 15.78 5.30 3.79
N GLY A 101 14.85 6.26 3.96
CA GLY A 101 14.64 7.33 3.00
C GLY A 101 13.19 7.76 2.87
N SER A 102 12.80 8.16 1.65
CA SER A 102 11.39 8.45 1.31
C SER A 102 10.60 7.14 1.27
N ASP A 103 9.40 7.15 1.82
CA ASP A 103 8.55 5.98 1.94
C ASP A 103 7.07 6.33 1.65
N GLU A 104 6.71 6.50 0.38
CA GLU A 104 5.34 6.85 0.01
C GLU A 104 4.38 5.65 0.08
N LYS A 105 3.23 5.82 0.75
CA LYS A 105 2.15 4.81 0.79
C LYS A 105 0.94 5.28 0.01
N ILE A 106 0.59 4.59 -1.07
CA ILE A 106 -0.61 4.91 -1.86
C ILE A 106 -1.85 4.53 -1.04
N LEU A 107 -2.85 5.41 -1.02
CA LEU A 107 -4.17 5.10 -0.49
C LEU A 107 -5.12 4.80 -1.64
N ALA A 108 -5.80 3.66 -1.57
CA ALA A 108 -6.71 3.22 -2.61
C ALA A 108 -8.02 2.67 -2.03
N VAL A 109 -9.08 2.76 -2.83
CA VAL A 109 -10.38 2.11 -2.57
C VAL A 109 -10.66 1.07 -3.66
N PRO A 110 -11.41 -0.01 -3.39
CA PRO A 110 -11.82 -0.93 -4.44
C PRO A 110 -12.60 -0.21 -5.54
N ILE A 111 -12.48 -0.68 -6.79
CA ILE A 111 -13.32 -0.17 -7.88
C ILE A 111 -14.81 -0.45 -7.59
N GLU A 112 -15.70 0.34 -8.19
CA GLU A 112 -17.15 0.27 -7.96
C GLU A 112 -17.74 -1.13 -8.16
N LYS A 113 -17.24 -1.88 -9.16
CA LYS A 113 -17.66 -3.28 -9.42
C LYS A 113 -17.39 -4.22 -8.24
N ILE A 114 -16.36 -3.94 -7.43
CA ILE A 114 -16.00 -4.75 -6.26
C ILE A 114 -16.76 -4.25 -5.03
N PHE A 115 -16.79 -2.93 -4.81
CA PHE A 115 -17.49 -2.33 -3.69
C PHE A 115 -18.02 -0.93 -4.04
N SER A 116 -19.31 -0.85 -4.37
CA SER A 116 -19.98 0.42 -4.71
C SER A 116 -20.09 1.40 -3.54
N GLY A 117 -19.92 0.93 -2.30
CA GLY A 117 -19.97 1.76 -1.10
C GLY A 117 -18.94 2.91 -1.08
N TYR A 118 -17.86 2.79 -1.87
CA TYR A 118 -16.83 3.84 -2.03
C TYR A 118 -16.78 4.44 -3.43
N ALA A 119 -17.81 4.23 -4.26
CA ALA A 119 -17.86 4.80 -5.61
C ALA A 119 -17.64 6.33 -5.61
N HIS A 120 -18.16 7.01 -4.58
CA HIS A 120 -18.07 8.46 -4.37
C HIS A 120 -16.69 8.98 -3.92
N ILE A 121 -15.73 8.10 -3.61
CA ILE A 121 -14.38 8.49 -3.16
C ILE A 121 -13.43 8.44 -4.37
N GLU A 122 -13.09 9.61 -4.89
CA GLU A 122 -12.24 9.82 -6.06
C GLU A 122 -10.94 10.55 -5.71
N ASP A 123 -10.92 11.30 -4.60
CA ASP A 123 -9.73 11.98 -4.09
C ASP A 123 -9.66 11.92 -2.55
N ILE A 124 -8.52 12.31 -2.00
CA ILE A 124 -8.17 12.17 -0.58
C ILE A 124 -9.10 12.98 0.33
N ASN A 125 -9.62 14.11 -0.18
CA ASN A 125 -10.55 14.97 0.55
C ASN A 125 -11.93 14.33 0.80
N GLN A 126 -12.26 13.24 0.09
CA GLN A 126 -13.48 12.46 0.28
C GLN A 126 -13.27 11.27 1.22
N VAL A 127 -12.02 10.99 1.59
CA VAL A 127 -11.71 10.02 2.66
C VAL A 127 -11.97 10.68 4.01
N SER A 128 -12.57 9.94 4.94
CA SER A 128 -12.80 10.44 6.30
C SER A 128 -11.50 10.92 6.94
N SER A 129 -11.49 12.17 7.44
CA SER A 129 -10.34 12.74 8.13
C SER A 129 -9.89 11.89 9.32
N HIS A 130 -10.85 11.36 10.08
CA HIS A 130 -10.55 10.46 11.19
C HIS A 130 -9.86 9.16 10.72
N TRP A 131 -10.19 8.68 9.52
CA TRP A 131 -9.51 7.52 8.96
C TRP A 131 -8.07 7.84 8.56
N MET A 132 -7.85 9.01 7.96
CA MET A 132 -6.51 9.50 7.63
C MET A 132 -5.64 9.70 8.88
N GLU A 133 -6.20 10.25 9.97
CA GLU A 133 -5.53 10.38 11.27
C GLU A 133 -5.11 9.02 11.83
N ARG A 134 -6.00 8.01 11.76
CA ARG A 134 -5.69 6.65 12.22
C ARG A 134 -4.56 6.00 11.43
N ILE A 135 -4.52 6.22 10.11
CA ILE A 135 -3.43 5.74 9.26
C ILE A 135 -2.12 6.45 9.63
N GLY A 136 -2.14 7.77 9.72
CA GLY A 136 -0.95 8.56 10.08
C GLY A 136 -0.37 8.12 11.43
N HIS A 137 -1.21 8.07 12.47
CA HIS A 137 -0.79 7.63 13.80
C HIS A 137 -0.25 6.20 13.79
N PHE A 138 -0.79 5.29 12.97
CA PHE A 138 -0.24 3.94 12.85
C PHE A 138 1.21 3.99 12.34
N PHE A 139 1.48 4.67 11.23
CA PHE A 139 2.83 4.71 10.66
C PHE A 139 3.83 5.48 11.53
N GLU A 140 3.40 6.53 12.22
CA GLU A 140 4.29 7.26 13.16
C GLU A 140 4.76 6.39 14.33
N HIS A 141 3.90 5.49 14.82
CA HIS A 141 4.13 4.81 16.10
C HIS A 141 4.42 3.32 16.02
N TYR A 142 4.12 2.63 14.91
CA TYR A 142 4.22 1.17 14.89
C TYR A 142 5.66 0.66 15.11
N LYS A 143 6.67 1.47 14.76
CA LYS A 143 8.10 1.19 14.97
C LYS A 143 8.67 1.74 16.29
N ASP A 144 7.88 2.33 17.19
CA ASP A 144 8.38 3.00 18.42
C ASP A 144 9.26 2.12 19.32
N LEU A 145 9.07 0.79 19.28
CA LEU A 145 9.84 -0.18 20.06
C LEU A 145 10.93 -0.89 19.24
N GLU A 146 11.10 -0.54 17.96
CA GLU A 146 12.18 -1.02 17.10
C GLU A 146 13.39 -0.08 17.21
N LYS A 147 14.45 -0.53 17.89
CA LYS A 147 15.63 0.32 18.19
C LYS A 147 16.26 0.88 16.90
N GLY A 148 16.40 2.21 16.85
CA GLY A 148 17.05 2.92 15.75
C GLY A 148 16.16 3.21 14.56
N LYS A 149 14.88 2.80 14.60
CA LYS A 149 13.89 3.12 13.56
C LYS A 149 13.02 4.28 13.97
N TRP A 150 12.53 5.01 12.97
CA TRP A 150 11.65 6.16 13.16
C TRP A 150 10.83 6.38 11.90
N VAL A 151 9.71 7.07 12.04
CA VAL A 151 8.88 7.52 10.91
C VAL A 151 8.52 8.98 11.13
N LYS A 152 8.53 9.76 10.06
CA LYS A 152 8.04 11.14 10.04
C LYS A 152 7.06 11.31 8.90
N LEU A 153 5.87 11.83 9.19
CA LEU A 153 4.89 12.16 8.15
C LEU A 153 5.18 13.53 7.55
N ASP A 154 5.13 13.59 6.23
CA ASP A 154 5.21 14.82 5.43
C ASP A 154 3.82 15.25 4.88
N GLY A 155 2.77 14.52 5.28
CA GLY A 155 1.37 14.81 5.01
C GLY A 155 0.78 14.03 3.84
N TRP A 156 -0.43 14.42 3.45
CA TRP A 156 -1.22 13.74 2.42
C TRP A 156 -1.13 14.44 1.06
N GLY A 157 -0.96 13.64 0.02
CA GLY A 157 -1.13 14.00 -1.39
C GLY A 157 -2.46 13.48 -1.95
N GLY A 158 -2.97 14.15 -2.98
CA GLY A 158 -4.22 13.78 -3.66
C GLY A 158 -4.06 12.67 -4.70
N ALA A 159 -5.17 12.29 -5.33
CA ALA A 159 -5.21 11.19 -6.30
C ALA A 159 -4.26 11.40 -7.50
N ALA A 160 -4.17 12.64 -8.00
CA ALA A 160 -3.30 12.97 -9.14
C ALA A 160 -1.82 12.68 -8.87
N GLU A 161 -1.37 12.90 -7.64
CA GLU A 161 0.00 12.62 -7.24
C GLU A 161 0.25 11.12 -7.09
N ALA A 162 -0.66 10.40 -6.43
CA ALA A 162 -0.58 8.95 -6.30
C ALA A 162 -0.47 8.26 -7.68
N LYS A 163 -1.27 8.74 -8.64
CA LYS A 163 -1.25 8.28 -10.03
C LYS A 163 0.09 8.57 -10.71
N ARG A 164 0.66 9.76 -10.50
CA ARG A 164 1.99 10.10 -11.03
C ARG A 164 3.08 9.16 -10.48
N ILE A 165 3.08 8.93 -9.17
CA ILE A 165 4.02 8.00 -8.51
C ILE A 165 3.91 6.60 -9.14
N LEU A 166 2.70 6.10 -9.38
CA LEU A 166 2.49 4.80 -10.04
C LEU A 166 3.07 4.75 -11.45
N VAL A 167 2.84 5.78 -12.27
CA VAL A 167 3.38 5.84 -13.63
C VAL A 167 4.91 5.81 -13.60
N GLU A 168 5.52 6.66 -12.78
CA GLU A 168 6.98 6.70 -12.63
C GLU A 168 7.53 5.36 -12.12
N SER A 169 6.82 4.69 -11.23
CA SER A 169 7.26 3.41 -10.67
C SER A 169 7.18 2.27 -11.68
N VAL A 170 6.19 2.28 -12.57
CA VAL A 170 6.12 1.35 -13.71
C VAL A 170 7.24 1.63 -14.72
N GLU A 171 7.52 2.89 -15.01
CA GLU A 171 8.60 3.29 -15.92
C GLU A 171 9.97 2.83 -15.40
N ARG A 172 10.24 3.00 -14.09
CA ARG A 172 11.46 2.49 -13.45
C ARG A 172 11.54 0.97 -13.54
N TYR A 173 10.47 0.26 -13.19
CA TYR A 173 10.42 -1.20 -13.28
C TYR A 173 10.74 -1.70 -14.69
N ASN A 174 10.16 -1.08 -15.72
CA ASN A 174 10.41 -1.46 -17.12
C ASN A 174 11.83 -1.12 -17.62
N SER A 175 12.47 -0.10 -17.04
CA SER A 175 13.83 0.31 -17.42
C SER A 175 14.90 -0.58 -16.77
N ASP A 176 14.62 -1.10 -15.57
CA ASP A 176 15.48 -2.05 -14.84
C ASP A 176 15.20 -3.52 -15.21
N ALA A 177 14.10 -3.79 -15.92
CA ALA A 177 13.78 -5.12 -16.39
C ALA A 177 14.82 -5.58 -17.44
N PRO A 178 15.44 -6.77 -17.28
CA PRO A 178 16.45 -7.29 -18.20
C PRO A 178 15.91 -7.63 -19.60
#